data_AF-X0ZGF7-F1
#
_entry.id   AF-X0ZGF7-F1
#
_cell.length_a   1.000
_cell.length_b   1.000
_cell.length_c   1.000
_cell.angle_alpha   90.00
_cell.angle_beta   90.00
_cell.angle_gamma   90.00
#
_symmetry.space_group_name_H-M   'P 1'
#
loop_
_entity.id
_entity.type
_entity.pdbx_description
1 polymer ?
#
loop_
_entity_poly.entity_id
_entity_poly.type
_entity_poly.pdbx_seq_one_letter_code
_entity_poly.pdbx_strand_id
1 'polypeptide(L)'
;MNEFIIERASQLLEDGCDGVIGLRKRWGHVGPYLFTNIDELKDLALEPRYPLAATICRLQARWPEKRLGAVLRGCDERALKKLEERGVYRRDGLTAIGVVCSQEQAEECNCEKPIYTTFDCTGCWKCIEKCEEEAITRINVCPIVV
;
A
#
# COMPACT_ATOMS: atom_id res chain seq x y z
N MET A 1 -2.14 -13.89 7.38
CA MET A 1 -2.03 -12.60 6.66
C MET A 1 -0.57 -12.19 6.45
N ASN A 2 0.28 -12.18 7.50
CA ASN A 2 1.70 -11.84 7.35
C ASN A 2 2.48 -12.84 6.47
N GLU A 3 2.22 -14.15 6.60
CA GLU A 3 2.88 -15.20 5.81
C GLU A 3 2.70 -15.02 4.30
N PHE A 4 1.48 -14.71 3.84
CA PHE A 4 1.21 -14.44 2.42
C PHE A 4 1.98 -13.21 1.90
N ILE A 5 2.08 -12.16 2.71
CA ILE A 5 2.82 -10.95 2.33
C ILE A 5 4.32 -11.24 2.24
N ILE A 6 4.86 -12.01 3.18
CA ILE A 6 6.26 -12.45 3.17
C ILE A 6 6.51 -13.32 1.94
N GLU A 7 5.65 -14.30 1.66
CA GLU A 7 5.77 -15.16 0.48
C GLU A 7 5.81 -14.35 -0.83
N ARG A 8 4.91 -13.37 -0.98
CA ARG A 8 4.88 -12.50 -2.15
C ARG A 8 6.11 -11.60 -2.24
N ALA A 9 6.59 -11.07 -1.13
CA ALA A 9 7.82 -10.28 -1.09
C ALA A 9 9.04 -11.13 -1.48
N SER A 10 9.11 -12.38 -1.01
CA SER A 10 10.17 -13.33 -1.39
C SER A 10 10.14 -13.61 -2.89
N GLN A 11 8.96 -13.93 -3.44
CA GLN A 11 8.78 -14.16 -4.88
C GLN A 11 9.26 -12.97 -5.71
N LEU A 12 8.93 -11.74 -5.32
CA LEU A 12 9.43 -10.55 -6.03
C LEU A 12 10.96 -10.48 -6.05
N LEU A 13 11.61 -10.73 -4.91
CA LEU A 13 13.08 -10.71 -4.83
C LEU A 13 13.70 -11.82 -5.70
N GLU A 14 13.11 -13.01 -5.71
CA GLU A 14 13.55 -14.13 -6.56
C GLU A 14 13.36 -13.83 -8.07
N ASP A 15 12.28 -13.14 -8.44
CA ASP A 15 11.96 -12.72 -9.81
C ASP A 15 12.84 -11.56 -10.32
N GLY A 16 13.86 -11.18 -9.55
CA GLY A 16 14.83 -10.14 -9.92
C GLY A 16 14.38 -8.72 -9.62
N CYS A 17 13.48 -8.52 -8.65
CA CYS A 17 13.22 -7.21 -8.07
C CYS A 17 14.44 -6.74 -7.28
N ASP A 18 14.86 -5.48 -7.47
CA ASP A 18 16.02 -4.89 -6.78
C ASP A 18 15.81 -4.70 -5.27
N GLY A 19 14.56 -4.70 -4.80
CA GLY A 19 14.23 -4.66 -3.38
C GLY A 19 12.75 -4.42 -3.11
N VAL A 20 12.31 -4.78 -1.91
CA VAL A 20 10.92 -4.58 -1.45
C VAL A 20 10.90 -3.54 -0.34
N ILE A 21 10.10 -2.49 -0.50
CA ILE A 21 9.89 -1.46 0.52
C ILE A 21 8.79 -1.94 1.46
N GLY A 22 9.04 -1.94 2.76
CA GLY A 22 8.04 -2.26 3.76
C GLY A 22 8.41 -1.67 5.11
N LEU A 23 7.75 -2.15 6.16
CA LEU A 23 8.15 -1.80 7.53
C LEU A 23 8.98 -2.94 8.11
N ARG A 24 10.04 -2.58 8.83
CA ARG A 24 10.87 -3.53 9.57
C ARG A 24 10.76 -3.25 11.05
N LYS A 25 10.54 -4.29 11.84
CA LYS A 25 10.65 -4.21 13.30
C LYS A 25 12.09 -4.50 13.70
N ARG A 26 12.79 -3.50 14.22
CA ARG A 26 14.16 -3.66 14.72
C ARG A 26 14.29 -2.94 16.06
N TRP A 27 14.71 -3.69 17.09
CA TRP A 27 15.05 -3.15 18.41
C TRP A 27 13.87 -2.42 19.07
N GLY A 28 12.66 -2.98 18.92
CA GLY A 28 11.44 -2.41 19.48
C GLY A 28 10.82 -1.28 18.64
N HIS A 29 11.50 -0.79 17.61
CA HIS A 29 11.00 0.25 16.71
C HIS A 29 10.55 -0.32 15.38
N VAL A 30 9.52 0.29 14.78
CA VAL A 30 9.04 -0.05 13.44
C VAL A 30 9.26 1.17 12.54
N GLY A 31 9.88 0.96 11.38
CA GLY A 31 10.14 2.02 10.42
C GLY A 31 10.30 1.51 9.00
N PRO A 32 10.30 2.43 8.02
CA PRO A 32 10.46 2.09 6.61
C PRO A 32 11.83 1.47 6.37
N TYR A 33 11.85 0.38 5.61
CA TYR A 33 13.06 -0.36 5.26
C TYR A 33 12.95 -0.88 3.82
N LEU A 34 14.10 -0.94 3.14
CA LEU A 34 14.22 -1.56 1.83
C LEU A 34 14.86 -2.93 2.02
N PHE A 35 14.06 -3.98 1.91
CA PHE A 35 14.50 -5.37 1.97
C PHE A 35 15.15 -5.75 0.65
N THR A 36 16.41 -6.17 0.69
CA THR A 36 17.15 -6.63 -0.51
C THR A 36 17.52 -8.11 -0.43
N ASN A 37 17.26 -8.75 0.72
CA ASN A 37 17.48 -10.18 0.94
C ASN A 37 16.24 -10.79 1.60
N ILE A 38 15.87 -11.98 1.14
CA ILE A 38 14.76 -12.79 1.63
C ILE A 38 14.87 -13.06 3.14
N ASP A 39 16.08 -13.29 3.65
CA ASP A 39 16.33 -13.56 5.08
C ASP A 39 15.91 -12.41 6.00
N GLU A 40 15.85 -11.17 5.47
CA GLU A 40 15.43 -10.00 6.22
C GLU A 40 13.91 -9.89 6.34
N LEU A 41 13.14 -10.54 5.45
CA LEU A 41 11.68 -10.47 5.43
C LEU A 41 11.03 -11.08 6.69
N LYS A 42 11.77 -11.89 7.46
CA LYS A 42 11.33 -12.36 8.78
C LYS A 42 11.08 -11.21 9.78
N ASP A 43 11.76 -10.07 9.59
CA ASP A 43 11.60 -8.89 10.42
C ASP A 43 10.53 -7.93 9.86
N LEU A 44 9.81 -8.33 8.80
CA LEU A 44 8.76 -7.53 8.19
C LEU A 44 7.59 -7.34 9.15
N ALA A 45 7.22 -6.08 9.34
CA ALA A 45 6.11 -5.67 10.17
C ALA A 45 5.01 -5.07 9.29
N LEU A 46 3.76 -5.27 9.71
CA LEU A 46 2.60 -4.62 9.11
C LEU A 46 2.08 -3.48 9.98
N GLU A 47 2.31 -3.57 11.30
CA GLU A 47 1.88 -2.58 12.28
C GLU A 47 3.07 -1.86 12.94
N PRO A 48 2.90 -0.58 13.34
CA PRO A 48 1.70 0.24 13.17
C PRO A 48 1.53 0.75 11.72
N ARG A 49 0.39 1.39 11.43
CA ARG A 49 0.21 2.16 10.18
C ARG A 49 1.34 3.20 10.02
N TYR A 50 2.06 3.13 8.91
CA TYR A 50 3.11 4.09 8.56
C TYR A 50 2.98 4.53 7.09
N PRO A 51 2.98 5.85 6.79
CA PRO A 51 2.84 6.34 5.43
C PRO A 51 4.12 6.10 4.61
N LEU A 52 4.01 5.34 3.51
CA LEU A 52 5.16 4.97 2.66
C LEU A 52 5.21 5.72 1.33
N ALA A 53 4.10 6.31 0.87
CA ALA A 53 4.02 6.95 -0.44
C ALA A 53 5.16 7.96 -0.73
N ALA A 54 5.44 8.88 0.21
CA ALA A 54 6.52 9.86 0.04
C ALA A 54 7.92 9.24 0.05
N THR A 55 8.11 8.12 0.76
CA THR A 55 9.38 7.38 0.76
C THR A 55 9.57 6.69 -0.59
N ILE A 56 8.53 6.04 -1.11
CA ILE A 56 8.56 5.39 -2.43
C ILE A 56 8.89 6.39 -3.53
N CYS A 57 8.21 7.55 -3.57
CA CYS A 57 8.51 8.58 -4.56
C CYS A 57 9.96 9.06 -4.51
N ARG A 58 10.53 9.25 -3.31
CA ARG A 58 11.95 9.63 -3.15
C ARG A 58 12.90 8.53 -3.63
N LEU A 59 12.59 7.27 -3.35
CA LEU A 59 13.41 6.13 -3.76
C LEU A 59 13.40 5.98 -5.29
N GLN A 60 12.24 6.03 -5.93
CA GLN A 60 12.14 5.95 -7.39
C GLN A 60 12.73 7.18 -8.09
N ALA A 61 12.64 8.37 -7.50
CA ALA A 61 13.32 9.55 -8.05
C ALA A 61 14.84 9.43 -7.98
N ARG A 62 15.35 8.77 -6.92
CA ARG A 62 16.80 8.55 -6.73
C ARG A 62 17.35 7.44 -7.63
N TRP A 63 16.55 6.41 -7.86
CA TRP A 63 16.90 5.20 -8.61
C TRP A 63 15.79 4.82 -9.61
N PRO A 64 15.61 5.61 -10.68
CA PRO A 64 14.51 5.41 -11.64
C PRO A 64 14.62 4.12 -12.47
N GLU A 65 15.81 3.53 -12.55
CA GLU A 65 16.08 2.28 -13.26
C GLU A 65 15.74 1.02 -12.46
N LYS A 66 15.49 1.16 -11.16
CA LYS A 66 15.31 0.03 -10.24
C LYS A 66 13.87 -0.46 -10.22
N ARG A 67 13.71 -1.77 -10.23
CA ARG A 67 12.42 -2.46 -10.05
C ARG A 67 12.22 -2.70 -8.58
N LEU A 68 11.24 -2.04 -7.98
CA LEU A 68 10.96 -2.09 -6.55
C LEU A 68 9.60 -2.76 -6.28
N GLY A 69 9.54 -3.58 -5.25
CA GLY A 69 8.30 -4.00 -4.62
C GLY A 69 7.93 -3.04 -3.50
N ALA A 70 6.66 -2.94 -3.13
CA ALA A 70 6.25 -2.20 -1.94
C ALA A 70 5.07 -2.88 -1.24
N VAL A 71 5.20 -3.13 0.06
CA VAL A 71 4.10 -3.57 0.92
C VAL A 71 3.29 -2.35 1.34
N LEU A 72 2.08 -2.23 0.81
CA LEU A 72 1.28 -1.02 0.85
C LEU A 72 -0.11 -1.28 1.39
N ARG A 73 -0.63 -0.32 2.15
CA ARG A 73 -2.05 -0.28 2.49
C ARG A 73 -2.82 0.48 1.41
N GLY A 74 -4.14 0.29 1.37
CA GLY A 74 -4.99 1.04 0.44
C GLY A 74 -4.86 2.57 0.56
N CYS A 75 -4.49 3.10 1.73
CA CYS A 75 -4.20 4.53 1.86
C CYS A 75 -2.94 4.98 1.12
N ASP A 76 -1.89 4.15 1.09
CA ASP A 76 -0.66 4.43 0.36
C ASP A 76 -0.88 4.33 -1.15
N GLU A 77 -1.62 3.31 -1.61
CA GLU A 77 -1.97 3.17 -3.03
C GLU A 77 -2.75 4.38 -3.55
N ARG A 78 -3.73 4.89 -2.77
CA ARG A 78 -4.48 6.11 -3.13
C ARG A 78 -3.59 7.35 -3.14
N ALA A 79 -2.69 7.48 -2.16
CA ALA A 79 -1.75 8.59 -2.10
C ALA A 79 -0.80 8.57 -3.30
N LEU A 80 -0.25 7.40 -3.63
CA LEU A 80 0.55 7.16 -4.82
C LEU A 80 -0.25 7.50 -6.07
N LYS A 81 -1.44 6.95 -6.32
CA LYS A 81 -2.25 7.32 -7.50
C LYS A 81 -2.40 8.84 -7.69
N LYS A 82 -2.62 9.61 -6.61
CA LYS A 82 -2.68 11.08 -6.66
C LYS A 82 -1.36 11.76 -6.96
N LEU A 83 -0.24 11.21 -6.50
CA LEU A 83 1.09 11.71 -6.85
C LEU A 83 1.43 11.41 -8.31
N GLU A 84 0.94 10.31 -8.87
CA GLU A 84 1.12 9.93 -10.27
C GLU A 84 0.31 10.86 -11.18
N GLU A 85 -0.96 11.10 -10.86
CA GLU A 85 -1.82 12.07 -11.56
C GLU A 85 -1.20 13.49 -11.60
N ARG A 86 -0.38 13.84 -10.60
CA ARG A 86 0.33 15.12 -10.50
C ARG A 86 1.70 15.11 -11.19
N GLY A 87 2.13 13.99 -11.76
CA GLY A 87 3.45 13.83 -12.38
C GLY A 87 4.62 13.82 -11.40
N VAL A 88 4.37 13.61 -10.10
CA VAL A 88 5.42 13.60 -9.05
C VAL A 88 6.25 12.31 -9.10
N TYR A 89 5.66 11.20 -9.54
CA TYR A 89 6.39 9.96 -9.82
C TYR A 89 5.69 9.19 -10.94
N ARG A 90 6.37 8.16 -11.45
CA ARG A 90 5.83 7.21 -12.42
C ARG A 90 5.75 5.83 -11.77
N ARG A 91 4.64 5.12 -12.00
CA ARG A 91 4.44 3.77 -11.48
C ARG A 91 5.38 2.73 -12.11
N ASP A 92 5.96 3.03 -13.25
CA ASP A 92 6.91 2.16 -13.92
C ASP A 92 7.98 1.65 -12.94
N GLY A 93 8.13 0.33 -12.86
CA GLY A 93 9.09 -0.30 -11.97
C GLY A 93 8.63 -0.45 -10.50
N LEU A 94 7.38 -0.15 -10.14
CA LEU A 94 6.83 -0.43 -8.81
C LEU A 94 5.76 -1.54 -8.83
N THR A 95 5.98 -2.61 -8.07
CA THR A 95 4.99 -3.66 -7.83
C THR A 95 4.43 -3.56 -6.40
N ALA A 96 3.13 -3.35 -6.27
CA ALA A 96 2.48 -3.24 -4.96
C ALA A 96 2.05 -4.63 -4.42
N ILE A 97 2.34 -4.87 -3.15
CA ILE A 97 1.81 -5.97 -2.33
C ILE A 97 0.81 -5.37 -1.35
N GLY A 98 -0.47 -5.59 -1.58
CA GLY A 98 -1.56 -5.00 -0.80
C GLY A 98 -1.70 -5.60 0.60
N VAL A 99 -1.84 -4.74 1.61
CA VAL A 99 -2.20 -5.07 2.99
C VAL A 99 -3.64 -4.63 3.24
N VAL A 100 -4.49 -5.60 3.56
CA VAL A 100 -5.88 -5.35 3.93
C VAL A 100 -5.92 -4.88 5.38
N CYS A 101 -6.60 -3.76 5.64
CA CYS A 101 -6.78 -3.25 7.00
C CYS A 101 -7.90 -4.04 7.70
N SER A 102 -7.75 -4.30 9.00
CA SER A 102 -8.85 -4.82 9.81
C SER A 102 -9.97 -3.79 9.91
N GLN A 103 -11.18 -4.25 10.27
CA GLN A 103 -12.30 -3.35 10.53
C GLN A 103 -12.00 -2.37 11.67
N GLU A 104 -11.43 -2.85 12.78
CA GLU A 104 -11.04 -2.01 13.92
C GLU A 104 -10.09 -0.87 13.49
N GLN A 105 -9.08 -1.19 12.69
CA GLN A 105 -8.14 -0.20 12.20
C GLN A 105 -8.77 0.76 11.19
N ALA A 106 -9.76 0.29 10.41
CA ALA A 106 -10.54 1.13 9.52
C ALA A 106 -11.33 2.18 10.31
N GLU A 107 -12.00 1.73 11.38
CA GLU A 107 -12.77 2.58 12.29
C GLU A 107 -11.86 3.59 12.98
N GLU A 108 -10.71 3.14 13.53
CA GLU A 108 -9.70 4.02 14.13
C GLU A 108 -9.22 5.10 13.14
N CYS A 109 -8.99 4.72 11.89
CA CYS A 109 -8.53 5.63 10.84
C CYS A 109 -9.65 6.48 10.21
N ASN A 110 -10.92 6.30 10.61
CA ASN A 110 -12.10 6.80 9.89
C ASN A 110 -12.03 6.53 8.37
N CYS A 111 -11.58 5.32 8.01
CA CYS A 111 -11.35 4.91 6.64
C CYS A 111 -12.63 4.35 6.02
N GLU A 112 -13.16 5.05 5.02
CA GLU A 112 -14.33 4.61 4.24
C GLU A 112 -14.04 3.40 3.32
N LYS A 113 -12.76 3.00 3.18
CA LYS A 113 -12.29 1.99 2.19
C LYS A 113 -11.19 1.10 2.76
N PRO A 114 -11.50 0.18 3.68
CA PRO A 114 -10.51 -0.70 4.32
C PRO A 114 -10.06 -1.88 3.47
N ILE A 115 -10.95 -2.38 2.60
CA ILE A 115 -10.70 -3.44 1.65
C ILE A 115 -10.79 -2.81 0.27
N TYR A 116 -9.66 -2.47 -0.35
CA TYR A 116 -9.65 -2.19 -1.78
C TYR A 116 -8.24 -2.42 -2.32
N THR A 117 -8.10 -3.48 -3.11
CA THR A 117 -7.15 -3.58 -4.21
C THR A 117 -7.82 -3.01 -5.44
N THR A 118 -7.10 -2.15 -6.14
CA THR A 118 -7.17 -1.82 -7.58
C THR A 118 -6.92 -0.33 -7.72
N PHE A 119 -5.82 -0.02 -8.38
CA PHE A 119 -5.43 1.32 -8.81
C PHE A 119 -6.51 2.07 -9.62
N ASP A 120 -7.69 1.49 -9.83
CA ASP A 120 -8.82 2.01 -10.61
C ASP A 120 -10.00 2.50 -9.76
N CYS A 121 -10.12 2.13 -8.48
CA CYS A 121 -11.26 2.57 -7.67
C CYS A 121 -10.99 3.91 -6.98
N THR A 122 -11.56 4.99 -7.53
CA THR A 122 -11.53 6.33 -6.90
C THR A 122 -12.54 6.46 -5.76
N GLY A 123 -13.50 5.52 -5.66
CA GLY A 123 -14.65 5.55 -4.75
C GLY A 123 -15.30 6.93 -4.64
N CYS A 124 -15.58 7.53 -5.80
CA CYS A 124 -16.58 8.58 -5.93
C CYS A 124 -17.97 7.93 -5.98
N TRP A 125 -19.06 8.71 -5.88
CA TRP A 125 -20.44 8.19 -5.92
C TRP A 125 -20.70 7.25 -7.12
N LYS A 126 -20.05 7.51 -8.27
CA LYS A 126 -20.12 6.66 -9.47
C LYS A 126 -19.51 5.26 -9.30
N CYS A 127 -18.61 5.08 -8.34
CA CYS A 127 -17.99 3.78 -8.04
C CYS A 127 -18.89 2.91 -7.14
N ILE A 128 -19.73 3.52 -6.29
CA ILE A 128 -20.70 2.81 -5.45
C ILE A 128 -21.80 2.20 -6.33
N GLU A 129 -22.28 2.95 -7.33
CA GLU A 129 -23.32 2.49 -8.27
C GLU A 129 -22.84 1.37 -9.22
N LYS A 130 -21.52 1.21 -9.39
CA LYS A 130 -20.92 0.22 -10.30
C LYS A 130 -20.31 -0.99 -9.60
N CYS A 131 -20.37 -1.07 -8.27
CA CYS A 131 -19.75 -2.16 -7.53
C CYS A 131 -20.72 -3.35 -7.45
N GLU A 132 -20.55 -4.32 -8.35
CA GLU A 132 -21.41 -5.53 -8.44
C GLU A 132 -21.34 -6.43 -7.19
N GLU A 133 -20.30 -6.30 -6.36
CA GLU A 133 -20.03 -7.20 -5.23
C GLU A 133 -20.61 -6.75 -3.86
N GLU A 134 -21.45 -5.70 -3.80
CA GLU A 134 -22.00 -5.14 -2.54
C GLU A 134 -20.96 -4.83 -1.44
N ALA A 135 -19.67 -4.75 -1.79
CA ALA A 135 -18.54 -4.60 -0.86
C ALA A 135 -18.47 -3.24 -0.15
N ILE A 136 -19.39 -2.33 -0.45
CA ILE A 136 -19.50 -1.02 0.20
C ILE A 136 -20.85 -0.97 0.91
N THR A 137 -20.87 -1.35 2.18
CA THR A 137 -22.00 -0.99 3.05
C THR A 137 -21.89 0.50 3.37
N ARG A 138 -22.98 1.25 3.16
CA ARG A 138 -23.03 2.70 3.32
C ARG A 138 -23.02 3.06 4.81
N ILE A 139 -21.85 3.01 5.45
CA ILE A 139 -21.75 3.23 6.90
C ILE A 139 -21.77 4.71 7.28
N ASN A 140 -21.44 5.64 6.38
CA ASN A 140 -21.51 7.09 6.66
C ASN A 140 -21.91 7.92 5.44
N VAL A 141 -22.73 8.95 5.69
CA VAL A 141 -23.13 9.98 4.73
C VAL A 141 -22.03 11.03 4.67
N CYS A 142 -21.59 11.41 3.46
CA CYS A 142 -20.57 12.44 3.27
C CYS A 142 -21.09 13.82 3.77
N PRO A 143 -20.38 14.53 4.65
CA PRO A 143 -20.85 15.79 5.26
C PRO A 143 -20.84 17.01 4.34
N ILE A 144 -20.60 16.86 3.03
CA ILE A 144 -20.52 17.98 2.06
C ILE A 144 -21.81 18.12 1.24
N VAL A 145 -22.86 17.34 1.52
CA VAL A 145 -24.15 17.51 0.86
C VAL A 145 -25.22 17.77 1.90
N VAL A 146 -25.60 19.05 2.02
CA VAL A 146 -26.88 19.49 2.63
C VAL A 146 -28.01 19.01 1.73
#